data_AF-A0A6P0XX36-F1
#
_entry.id   AF-A0A6P0XX36-F1
#
_cell.length_a   1.000
_cell.length_b   1.000
_cell.length_c   1.000
_cell.angle_alpha   90.00
_cell.angle_beta   90.00
_cell.angle_gamma   90.00
#
_symmetry.space_group_name_H-M   'P 1'
#
loop_
_entity.id
_entity.type
_entity.pdbx_description
1 polymer ?
#
loop_
_entity_poly.entity_id
_entity_poly.type
_entity_poly.pdbx_seq_one_letter_code
_entity_poly.pdbx_strand_id
1 'polypeptide(L)'
;MSNEKQLSLFEWSNNNDYSESTSDSDFDSNLIPTDSKIPIPSETYQTMEQIAVHCNQCCRCELGKNRTNAVIGRGNSQAEIMIIGEAPGQNEDEQGLPFVGRSGQLLDKILESVELSSDRHVYISNAIRCRPPENRTPTTQEIEACKPYLLE
;
A
#
# COMPACT_ATOMS: atom_id res chain seq x y z
N MET A 1 -42.13 26.91 -35.68
CA MET A 1 -40.76 26.32 -35.80
C MET A 1 -39.85 27.32 -35.10
N SER A 2 -39.23 27.08 -33.95
CA SER A 2 -39.11 25.90 -33.10
C SER A 2 -38.85 26.44 -31.69
N ASN A 3 -39.49 25.82 -30.71
CA ASN A 3 -39.56 26.25 -29.31
C ASN A 3 -38.25 25.95 -28.58
N GLU A 4 -37.87 26.82 -27.65
CA GLU A 4 -36.77 26.62 -26.71
C GLU A 4 -37.00 25.36 -25.86
N LYS A 5 -35.94 24.56 -25.68
CA LYS A 5 -35.85 23.59 -24.59
C LYS A 5 -34.46 23.65 -23.97
N GLN A 6 -34.42 24.40 -22.88
CA GLN A 6 -33.41 24.39 -21.83
C GLN A 6 -33.19 22.94 -21.36
N LEU A 7 -31.95 22.44 -21.46
CA LEU A 7 -31.57 21.11 -20.98
C LEU A 7 -31.51 21.13 -19.45
N SER A 8 -32.35 20.31 -18.83
CA SER A 8 -32.36 20.05 -17.39
C SER A 8 -31.30 19.01 -17.04
N LEU A 9 -30.47 19.30 -16.04
CA LEU A 9 -29.36 18.45 -15.57
C LEU A 9 -29.80 17.16 -14.84
N PHE A 10 -31.08 16.79 -14.89
CA PHE A 10 -31.67 15.69 -14.11
C PHE A 10 -32.24 14.52 -14.94
N GLU A 11 -32.10 14.50 -16.26
CA GLU A 11 -32.64 13.42 -17.13
C GLU A 11 -31.60 12.37 -17.57
N TRP A 12 -30.50 12.20 -16.83
CA TRP A 12 -29.45 11.23 -17.17
C TRP A 12 -29.37 10.01 -16.24
N SER A 13 -30.50 9.61 -15.65
CA SER A 13 -30.53 8.47 -14.71
C SER A 13 -31.16 7.19 -15.24
N ASN A 14 -31.47 7.06 -16.54
CA ASN A 14 -32.00 5.82 -17.08
C ASN A 14 -31.50 5.59 -18.50
N ASN A 15 -30.36 4.92 -18.66
CA ASN A 15 -30.10 4.01 -19.78
C ASN A 15 -28.98 3.06 -19.36
N ASN A 16 -29.43 1.89 -18.93
CA ASN A 16 -28.67 0.74 -18.52
C ASN A 16 -28.27 -0.02 -19.78
N ASP A 17 -27.03 0.14 -20.25
CA ASP A 17 -26.40 -0.69 -21.28
C ASP A 17 -24.88 -0.49 -21.20
N TYR A 18 -24.25 -1.05 -20.16
CA TYR A 18 -22.83 -1.34 -20.15
C TYR A 18 -22.62 -2.73 -19.56
N SER A 19 -21.97 -3.56 -20.38
CA SER A 19 -21.60 -4.95 -20.18
C SER A 19 -20.90 -5.22 -18.85
N GLU A 20 -21.45 -6.18 -18.09
CA GLU A 20 -20.82 -6.86 -16.95
C GLU A 20 -19.53 -7.60 -17.36
N SER A 21 -18.40 -7.19 -16.76
CA SER A 21 -17.22 -8.01 -16.42
C SER A 21 -16.20 -7.08 -15.75
N THR A 22 -15.90 -7.11 -14.46
CA THR A 22 -15.67 -8.23 -13.55
C THR A 22 -16.14 -7.84 -12.16
N SER A 23 -16.69 -8.78 -11.41
CA SER A 23 -17.17 -8.57 -10.05
C SER A 23 -16.00 -8.43 -9.07
N ASP A 24 -15.90 -7.30 -8.39
CA ASP A 24 -15.03 -7.03 -7.21
C ASP A 24 -15.39 -7.90 -5.97
N SER A 25 -15.92 -9.11 -6.16
CA SER A 25 -16.80 -9.75 -5.17
C SER A 25 -16.18 -10.86 -4.32
N ASP A 26 -14.85 -10.99 -4.18
CA ASP A 26 -14.26 -12.10 -3.39
C ASP A 26 -13.17 -11.70 -2.37
N PHE A 27 -12.93 -10.41 -2.13
CA PHE A 27 -12.02 -10.01 -1.05
C PHE A 27 -12.77 -9.85 0.28
N ASP A 28 -12.91 -10.94 1.04
CA ASP A 28 -13.39 -10.88 2.42
C ASP A 28 -12.21 -10.62 3.37
N SER A 29 -12.01 -9.35 3.74
CA SER A 29 -10.98 -8.93 4.69
C SER A 29 -11.15 -9.58 6.07
N ASN A 30 -12.32 -10.12 6.41
CA ASN A 30 -12.56 -10.82 7.68
C ASN A 30 -11.91 -12.21 7.73
N LEU A 31 -11.51 -12.77 6.59
CA LEU A 31 -10.78 -14.05 6.53
C LEU A 31 -9.31 -13.90 6.92
N ILE A 32 -8.80 -12.67 7.01
CA ILE A 32 -7.39 -12.44 7.28
C ILE A 32 -7.14 -12.51 8.79
N PRO A 33 -6.29 -13.45 9.26
CA PRO A 33 -6.10 -13.62 10.69
C PRO A 33 -5.47 -12.36 11.32
N THR A 34 -5.96 -11.98 12.50
CA THR A 34 -5.34 -10.92 13.31
C THR A 34 -4.24 -11.45 14.22
N ASP A 35 -4.13 -12.76 14.42
CA ASP A 35 -3.04 -13.37 15.18
C ASP A 35 -1.78 -13.53 14.30
N SER A 36 -0.65 -12.97 14.76
CA SER A 36 0.66 -13.12 14.10
C SER A 36 1.12 -14.55 13.92
N LYS A 37 0.62 -15.48 14.75
CA LYS A 37 0.96 -16.92 14.66
C LYS A 37 0.26 -17.63 13.52
N ILE A 38 -0.83 -17.06 13.00
CA ILE A 38 -1.57 -17.66 11.89
C ILE A 38 -1.08 -17.00 10.60
N PRO A 39 -0.50 -17.75 9.66
CA PRO A 39 -0.02 -17.18 8.41
C PRO A 39 -1.19 -16.66 7.57
N ILE A 40 -0.95 -15.57 6.84
CA ILE A 40 -1.85 -15.14 5.77
C ILE A 40 -1.51 -16.03 4.55
N PRO A 41 -2.48 -16.73 3.94
CA PRO A 41 -2.22 -17.49 2.72
C PRO A 41 -1.66 -16.58 1.62
N SER A 42 -0.79 -17.11 0.76
CA SER A 42 -0.36 -16.39 -0.45
C SER A 42 -1.55 -16.18 -1.38
N GLU A 43 -1.49 -15.12 -2.20
CA GLU A 43 -2.54 -14.76 -3.17
C GLU A 43 -3.88 -14.39 -2.50
N THR A 44 -3.81 -13.93 -1.24
CA THR A 44 -4.97 -13.38 -0.52
C THR A 44 -5.41 -12.04 -1.11
N TYR A 45 -4.47 -11.25 -1.63
CA TYR A 45 -4.74 -9.92 -2.17
C TYR A 45 -4.50 -9.91 -3.68
N GLN A 46 -5.46 -9.34 -4.41
CA GLN A 46 -5.39 -9.17 -5.85
C GLN A 46 -4.67 -7.87 -6.23
N THR A 47 -4.70 -6.87 -5.34
CA THR A 47 -4.12 -5.55 -5.62
C THR A 47 -3.39 -4.95 -4.42
N MET A 48 -2.49 -4.02 -4.72
CA MET A 48 -1.77 -3.24 -3.72
C MET A 48 -2.70 -2.41 -2.83
N GLU A 49 -3.81 -1.92 -3.38
CA GLU A 49 -4.81 -1.16 -2.65
C GLU A 49 -5.48 -2.01 -1.56
N GLN A 50 -5.77 -3.29 -1.85
CA GLN A 50 -6.32 -4.22 -0.85
C GLN A 50 -5.34 -4.44 0.30
N ILE A 51 -4.05 -4.62 -0.02
CA ILE A 51 -2.98 -4.72 1.00
C ILE A 51 -2.92 -3.43 1.83
N ALA A 52 -2.98 -2.26 1.19
CA ALA A 52 -2.92 -0.97 1.87
C ALA A 52 -4.10 -0.75 2.82
N VAL A 53 -5.33 -1.02 2.38
CA VAL A 53 -6.53 -0.90 3.21
C VAL A 53 -6.43 -1.81 4.42
N HIS A 54 -6.06 -3.07 4.22
CA HIS A 54 -5.96 -4.00 5.33
C HIS A 54 -4.80 -3.66 6.29
N CYS A 55 -3.61 -3.31 5.79
CA CYS A 55 -2.49 -2.94 6.64
C CYS A 55 -2.78 -1.71 7.50
N ASN A 56 -3.56 -0.75 7.00
CA ASN A 56 -4.01 0.42 7.78
C ASN A 56 -4.95 0.05 8.93
N GLN A 57 -5.50 -1.16 8.94
CA GLN A 57 -6.33 -1.70 10.02
C GLN A 57 -5.66 -2.86 10.77
N CYS A 58 -4.48 -3.30 10.32
CA CYS A 58 -3.79 -4.46 10.87
C CYS A 58 -3.38 -4.27 12.34
N CYS A 59 -3.65 -5.30 13.15
CA CYS A 59 -3.25 -5.37 14.56
C CYS A 59 -2.49 -6.66 14.89
N ARG A 60 -1.82 -7.26 13.90
CA ARG A 60 -1.06 -8.52 14.06
C ARG A 60 0.15 -8.41 14.98
N CYS A 61 0.64 -7.20 15.19
CA CYS A 61 1.66 -6.88 16.20
C CYS A 61 1.31 -5.57 16.89
N GLU A 62 2.04 -5.27 17.97
CA GLU A 62 1.80 -4.11 18.82
C GLU A 62 2.01 -2.76 18.09
N LEU A 63 2.81 -2.74 17.01
CA LEU A 63 3.09 -1.52 16.26
C LEU A 63 1.85 -0.92 15.60
N GLY A 64 0.85 -1.73 15.28
CA GLY A 64 -0.37 -1.25 14.62
C GLY A 64 -1.20 -0.29 15.47
N LYS A 65 -0.98 -0.27 16.80
CA LYS A 65 -1.68 0.62 17.74
C LYS A 65 -1.14 2.06 17.71
N ASN A 66 0.08 2.26 17.21
CA ASN A 66 0.80 3.53 17.32
C ASN A 66 1.04 4.19 15.95
N ARG A 67 0.72 3.53 14.83
CA ARG A 67 0.94 4.09 13.48
C ARG A 67 -0.01 5.26 13.21
N THR A 68 0.45 6.20 12.39
CA THR A 68 -0.44 7.15 11.71
C THR A 68 -0.94 6.54 10.41
N ASN A 69 -0.02 6.04 9.59
CA ASN A 69 -0.32 5.35 8.33
C ASN A 69 0.53 4.10 8.20
N ALA A 70 -0.06 3.03 7.66
CA ALA A 70 0.73 1.89 7.20
C ALA A 70 1.49 2.27 5.93
N VAL A 71 2.77 1.88 5.85
CA VAL A 71 3.67 2.22 4.74
C VAL A 71 3.91 0.98 3.91
N ILE A 72 3.26 0.90 2.75
CA ILE A 72 3.28 -0.28 1.87
C ILE A 72 4.46 -0.22 0.91
N GLY A 73 4.47 0.76 0.03
CA GLY A 73 5.40 0.81 -1.07
C GLY A 73 5.26 2.09 -1.89
N ARG A 74 6.26 2.38 -2.73
CA ARG A 74 6.19 3.39 -3.79
C ARG A 74 7.02 2.94 -4.99
N GLY A 75 6.80 3.58 -6.14
CA GLY A 75 7.52 3.29 -7.37
C GLY A 75 6.73 2.39 -8.31
N ASN A 76 7.43 1.74 -9.23
CA ASN A 76 6.81 0.90 -10.24
C ASN A 76 6.61 -0.53 -9.68
N SER A 77 5.37 -0.95 -9.46
CA SER A 77 5.04 -2.29 -8.96
C SER A 77 5.44 -3.43 -9.91
N GLN A 78 5.73 -3.12 -11.18
CA GLN A 78 6.24 -4.06 -12.19
C GLN A 78 7.74 -3.93 -12.41
N ALA A 79 8.47 -3.23 -11.53
CA ALA A 79 9.92 -3.10 -11.64
C ALA A 79 10.64 -4.42 -11.40
N GLU A 80 11.75 -4.63 -12.10
CA GLU A 80 12.64 -5.78 -11.90
C GLU A 80 13.46 -5.68 -10.61
N ILE A 81 13.61 -4.46 -10.08
CA ILE A 81 14.41 -4.17 -8.89
C ILE A 81 13.49 -3.77 -7.75
N MET A 82 13.54 -4.51 -6.64
CA MET A 82 12.87 -4.17 -5.39
C MET A 82 13.90 -3.77 -4.32
N ILE A 83 13.67 -2.63 -3.66
CA ILE A 83 14.49 -2.11 -2.57
C ILE A 83 13.68 -2.22 -1.28
N ILE A 84 14.25 -2.91 -0.28
CA ILE A 84 13.57 -3.19 0.98
C ILE A 84 14.37 -2.56 2.13
N GLY A 85 13.79 -1.55 2.77
CA GLY A 85 14.29 -0.98 4.02
C GLY A 85 13.89 -1.79 5.25
N GLU A 86 14.38 -1.38 6.42
CA GLU A 86 14.05 -2.04 7.68
C GLU A 86 12.61 -1.73 8.14
N ALA A 87 12.32 -0.45 8.33
CA ALA A 87 11.05 0.03 8.86
C ALA A 87 10.78 1.48 8.45
N PRO A 88 9.51 1.94 8.50
CA PRO A 88 9.18 3.35 8.32
C PRO A 88 9.78 4.22 9.43
N GLY A 89 10.30 5.39 9.05
CA GLY A 89 10.63 6.46 9.97
C GLY A 89 9.43 7.37 10.25
N GLN A 90 9.69 8.50 10.91
CA GLN A 90 8.65 9.46 11.27
C GLN A 90 7.95 10.06 10.05
N ASN A 91 8.72 10.60 9.10
CA ASN A 91 8.16 11.24 7.91
C ASN A 91 7.39 10.23 7.05
N GLU A 92 7.86 8.98 7.01
CA GLU A 92 7.22 7.88 6.30
C GLU A 92 5.87 7.52 6.94
N ASP A 93 5.80 7.39 8.27
CA ASP A 93 4.55 7.14 9.00
C ASP A 93 3.54 8.28 8.81
N GLU A 94 3.99 9.53 8.85
CA GLU A 94 3.13 10.71 8.67
C GLU A 94 2.56 10.78 7.24
N GLN A 95 3.32 10.37 6.22
CA GLN A 95 2.93 10.48 4.81
C GLN A 95 2.36 9.18 4.21
N GLY A 96 2.55 8.03 4.87
CA GLY A 96 2.17 6.72 4.34
C GLY A 96 3.05 6.20 3.20
N LEU A 97 4.20 6.83 2.96
CA LEU A 97 5.11 6.51 1.84
C LEU A 97 6.51 6.17 2.34
N PRO A 98 7.17 5.12 1.80
CA PRO A 98 8.49 4.72 2.25
C PRO A 98 9.57 5.64 1.67
N PHE A 99 10.67 5.82 2.40
CA PHE A 99 11.85 6.58 1.94
C PHE A 99 11.50 7.99 1.45
N VAL A 100 10.75 8.76 2.24
CA VAL A 100 10.45 10.19 1.96
C VAL A 100 11.29 11.14 2.82
N GLY A 101 11.98 10.62 3.84
CA GLY A 101 12.93 11.37 4.65
C GLY A 101 14.29 11.58 4.00
N ARG A 102 15.29 11.93 4.83
CA ARG A 102 16.67 12.22 4.40
C ARG A 102 17.35 11.02 3.72
N SER A 103 17.13 9.81 4.25
CA SER A 103 17.66 8.57 3.66
C SER A 103 17.06 8.30 2.29
N GLY A 104 15.77 8.60 2.10
CA GLY A 104 15.10 8.50 0.81
C GLY A 104 15.65 9.44 -0.24
N GLN A 105 15.88 10.70 0.13
CA GLN A 105 16.52 11.68 -0.76
C GLN A 105 17.94 11.25 -1.17
N LEU A 106 18.68 10.59 -0.28
CA LEU A 106 19.99 10.03 -0.62
C LEU A 106 19.84 8.83 -1.57
N LEU A 107 18.87 7.94 -1.32
CA LEU A 107 18.58 6.81 -2.19
C LEU A 107 18.22 7.29 -3.61
N ASP A 108 17.37 8.31 -3.73
CA ASP A 108 16.98 8.88 -5.01
C ASP A 108 18.21 9.41 -5.78
N LYS A 109 19.13 10.12 -5.10
CA LYS A 109 20.40 10.57 -5.70
C LYS A 109 21.32 9.42 -6.14
N ILE A 110 21.34 8.31 -5.40
CA ILE A 110 22.13 7.13 -5.77
C ILE A 110 21.55 6.50 -7.02
N LEU A 111 20.23 6.35 -7.11
CA LEU A 111 19.56 5.84 -8.31
C LEU A 111 19.82 6.74 -9.52
N GLU A 112 19.68 8.05 -9.35
CA GLU A 112 19.96 9.03 -10.41
C GLU A 112 21.41 8.94 -10.91
N SER A 113 22.38 8.67 -10.04
CA SER A 113 23.79 8.55 -10.41
C SER A 113 24.11 7.39 -11.36
N VAL A 114 23.18 6.42 -11.46
CA VAL A 114 23.25 5.28 -12.38
C VAL A 114 22.10 5.29 -13.39
N GLU A 115 21.54 6.49 -13.66
CA GLU A 115 20.47 6.73 -14.64
C GLU A 115 19.14 5.98 -14.34
N LEU A 116 18.96 5.57 -13.08
CA LEU A 116 17.71 5.00 -12.58
C LEU A 116 16.86 6.05 -11.87
N SER A 117 15.57 5.74 -11.65
CA SER A 117 14.57 6.65 -11.10
C SER A 117 13.62 5.86 -10.23
N SER A 118 13.27 6.39 -9.05
CA SER A 118 12.49 5.69 -8.04
C SER A 118 11.04 5.43 -8.43
N ASP A 119 10.50 6.21 -9.36
CA ASP A 119 9.14 6.09 -9.89
C ASP A 119 9.00 5.09 -11.05
N ARG A 120 10.06 4.93 -11.87
CA ARG A 120 10.02 4.11 -13.10
C ARG A 120 10.70 2.76 -12.99
N HIS A 121 11.85 2.71 -12.32
CA HIS A 121 12.78 1.58 -12.46
C HIS A 121 12.82 0.65 -11.24
N VAL A 122 12.28 1.06 -10.11
CA VAL A 122 12.33 0.29 -8.86
C VAL A 122 11.00 0.30 -8.15
N TYR A 123 10.78 -0.71 -7.32
CA TYR A 123 9.75 -0.73 -6.30
C TYR A 123 10.40 -0.63 -4.92
N ILE A 124 9.97 0.32 -4.10
CA ILE A 124 10.60 0.61 -2.80
C ILE A 124 9.61 0.31 -1.69
N SER A 125 10.04 -0.43 -0.69
CA SER A 125 9.22 -0.91 0.42
C SER A 125 10.06 -1.11 1.69
N ASN A 126 9.45 -1.66 2.76
CA ASN A 126 10.13 -1.98 4.02
C ASN A 126 9.80 -3.42 4.46
N ALA A 127 10.65 -4.01 5.31
CA ALA A 127 10.40 -5.33 5.90
C ALA A 127 9.19 -5.33 6.84
N ILE A 128 8.92 -4.21 7.51
CA ILE A 128 7.69 -3.99 8.27
C ILE A 128 6.92 -2.74 7.79
N ARG A 129 5.60 -2.71 8.01
CA ARG A 129 4.70 -1.66 7.51
C ARG A 129 4.41 -0.52 8.49
N CYS A 130 4.84 -0.64 9.75
CA CYS A 130 4.54 0.32 10.82
C CYS A 130 5.83 0.84 11.44
N ARG A 131 5.87 2.11 11.82
CA ARG A 131 7.01 2.73 12.51
C ARG A 131 7.18 2.16 13.93
N PRO A 132 8.35 1.63 14.29
CA PRO A 132 8.68 1.30 15.68
C PRO A 132 8.81 2.56 16.55
N PRO A 133 8.40 2.52 17.84
CA PRO A 133 8.58 3.62 18.77
C PRO A 133 10.03 4.09 18.81
N GLU A 134 10.24 5.41 18.82
CA GLU A 134 11.58 6.03 18.81
C GLU A 134 12.50 5.57 17.65
N ASN A 135 11.93 5.06 16.55
CA ASN A 135 12.67 4.49 15.42
C ASN A 135 13.67 3.38 15.83
N ARG A 136 13.34 2.61 16.87
CA ARG A 136 14.15 1.43 17.24
C ARG A 136 14.13 0.38 16.13
N THR A 137 15.10 -0.53 16.18
CA THR A 137 15.06 -1.72 15.32
C THR A 137 13.82 -2.59 15.61
N PRO A 138 13.12 -3.09 14.59
CA PRO A 138 12.06 -4.06 14.74
C PRO A 138 12.54 -5.34 15.42
N THR A 139 11.69 -5.91 16.26
CA THR A 139 11.93 -7.22 16.85
C THR A 139 11.68 -8.32 15.81
N THR A 140 12.27 -9.50 16.01
CA THR A 140 12.00 -10.68 15.19
C THR A 140 10.50 -10.99 15.11
N GLN A 141 9.77 -10.82 16.21
CA GLN A 141 8.33 -11.08 16.24
C GLN A 141 7.55 -10.08 15.36
N GLU A 142 7.93 -8.81 15.36
CA GLU A 142 7.31 -7.79 14.48
C GLU A 142 7.60 -8.06 13.00
N ILE A 143 8.84 -8.48 12.69
CA ILE A 143 9.23 -8.87 11.32
C ILE A 143 8.41 -10.07 10.86
N GLU A 144 8.38 -11.17 11.63
CA GLU A 144 7.64 -12.37 11.25
C GLU A 144 6.12 -12.12 11.16
N ALA A 145 5.56 -11.25 12.01
CA ALA A 145 4.15 -10.86 11.92
C ALA A 145 3.82 -10.10 10.63
N CYS A 146 4.77 -9.33 10.10
CA CYS A 146 4.59 -8.46 8.93
C CYS A 146 5.04 -9.11 7.61
N LYS A 147 5.91 -10.11 7.69
CA LYS A 147 6.48 -10.85 6.55
C LYS A 147 5.46 -11.32 5.51
N PRO A 148 4.25 -11.80 5.86
CA PRO A 148 3.28 -12.20 4.84
C PRO A 148 2.92 -11.07 3.87
N TYR A 149 2.88 -9.80 4.32
CA TYR A 149 2.60 -8.64 3.44
C TYR A 149 3.76 -8.26 2.51
N LEU A 150 4.95 -8.83 2.70
CA LEU A 150 6.10 -8.62 1.83
C LEU A 150 6.20 -9.70 0.76
N LEU A 151 5.64 -10.88 1.03
CA LEU A 151 5.64 -12.03 0.11
C LEU A 151 4.45 -12.05 -0.83
N GLU A 152 3.49 -11.15 -0.61
CA GLU A 152 2.36 -10.88 -1.49
C GLU A 152 2.75 -9.88 -2.58
#